data_AF-A0A957P9F0-F1
#
_entry.id   AF-A0A957P9F0-F1
#
_cell.length_a   1.000
_cell.length_b   1.000
_cell.length_c   1.000
_cell.angle_alpha   90.00
_cell.angle_beta   90.00
_cell.angle_gamma   90.00
#
_symmetry.space_group_name_H-M   'P 1'
#
loop_
_entity.id
_entity.type
_entity.pdbx_description
1 polymer ?
#
loop_
_entity_poly.entity_id
_entity_poly.type
_entity_poly.pdbx_seq_one_letter_code
_entity_poly.pdbx_strand_id
1 'polypeptide(L)'
;ASLLDNLELLYSATDGQLQVYDEPLIQEIGRFIYRVQIEGDYYINFADAPALVYPDAMLVYRYGLRIGDPQMMAHGLWLAERQDVQSGGTDEAAEQKSGAMKRRHVPTSVGRLLPALFTLHTLPTMPAHAPLPRDVWLNEIQVMVARDEAGSARGLFVAAKGGHNEESHNHNDIGNFVIYVDGKPVIVDAGVETYTAKTFSAQRYEIWTMQSAYHSLLPTVDGVQQLP
;
A
#
# COMPACT_ATOMS: atom_id res chain seq x y z
N ALA A 1 5.98 -0.18 7.28
CA ALA A 1 7.21 -0.81 6.76
C ALA A 1 8.29 -1.08 7.83
N SER A 2 7.98 -1.03 9.13
CA SER A 2 8.93 -1.40 10.20
C SER A 2 8.94 -2.91 10.49
N LEU A 3 7.86 -3.64 10.20
CA LEU A 3 7.72 -5.06 10.56
C LEU A 3 8.86 -5.91 9.97
N LEU A 4 9.01 -5.92 8.63
CA LEU A 4 10.04 -6.74 7.98
C LEU A 4 11.45 -6.36 8.46
N ASP A 5 11.73 -5.07 8.64
CA ASP A 5 13.04 -4.62 9.13
C ASP A 5 13.36 -5.23 10.50
N ASN A 6 12.37 -5.28 11.41
CA ASN A 6 12.53 -5.92 12.73
C ASN A 6 12.63 -7.44 12.64
N LEU A 7 11.84 -8.08 11.77
CA LEU A 7 11.89 -9.53 11.56
C LEU A 7 13.24 -9.97 10.98
N GLU A 8 13.79 -9.21 10.04
CA GLU A 8 15.12 -9.48 9.47
C GLU A 8 16.25 -9.26 10.49
N LEU A 9 16.10 -8.27 11.36
CA LEU A 9 17.05 -8.05 12.46
C LEU A 9 17.02 -9.23 13.44
N LEU A 10 15.83 -9.72 13.80
CA LEU A 10 15.67 -10.89 14.66
C LEU A 10 16.22 -12.16 14.00
N TYR A 11 15.88 -12.37 12.72
CA TYR A 11 16.34 -13.51 11.93
C TYR A 11 17.87 -13.54 11.86
N SER A 12 18.50 -12.42 11.52
CA SER A 12 19.96 -12.33 11.41
C SER A 12 20.67 -12.47 12.76
N ALA A 13 20.13 -11.88 13.83
CA ALA A 13 20.70 -11.99 15.17
C ALA A 13 20.62 -13.41 15.76
N THR A 14 19.73 -14.25 15.23
CA THR A 14 19.48 -15.61 15.75
C THR A 14 19.89 -16.70 14.77
N ASP A 15 20.54 -16.35 13.67
CA ASP A 15 20.91 -17.28 12.58
C ASP A 15 19.72 -18.12 12.10
N GLY A 16 18.55 -17.47 11.97
CA GLY A 16 17.30 -18.08 11.53
C GLY A 16 16.57 -18.93 12.57
N GLN A 17 17.08 -19.05 13.81
CA GLN A 17 16.40 -19.82 14.87
C GLN A 17 15.06 -19.20 15.29
N LEU A 18 14.93 -17.86 15.22
CA LEU A 18 13.67 -17.17 15.44
C LEU A 18 13.14 -16.61 14.12
N GLN A 19 12.15 -17.29 13.54
CA GLN A 19 11.42 -16.86 12.37
C GLN A 19 9.91 -17.07 12.53
N VAL A 20 9.11 -16.18 11.93
CA VAL A 20 7.64 -16.21 11.97
C VAL A 20 7.03 -16.02 10.59
N TYR A 21 7.79 -16.28 9.52
CA TYR A 21 7.33 -16.08 8.14
C TYR A 21 6.25 -17.09 7.70
N ASP A 22 6.16 -18.22 8.39
CA ASP A 22 5.11 -19.22 8.21
C ASP A 22 3.78 -18.82 8.88
N GLU A 23 3.77 -17.79 9.75
CA GLU A 23 2.56 -17.32 10.41
C GLU A 23 1.60 -16.67 9.39
N PRO A 24 0.34 -17.11 9.28
CA PRO A 24 -0.60 -16.60 8.29
C PRO A 24 -0.76 -15.09 8.31
N LEU A 25 -0.81 -14.49 9.51
CA LEU A 25 -0.94 -13.04 9.67
C LEU A 25 0.25 -12.28 9.06
N ILE A 26 1.48 -12.79 9.22
CA ILE A 26 2.69 -12.18 8.66
C ILE A 26 2.60 -12.23 7.13
N GLN A 27 2.18 -13.36 6.57
CA GLN A 27 1.99 -13.47 5.12
C GLN A 27 0.94 -12.49 4.60
N GLU A 28 -0.21 -12.37 5.28
CA GLU A 28 -1.29 -11.47 4.88
C GLU A 28 -0.90 -9.99 4.98
N ILE A 29 -0.11 -9.59 5.99
CA ILE A 29 0.47 -8.24 6.08
C ILE A 29 1.37 -7.94 4.88
N GLY A 30 2.17 -8.91 4.42
CA GLY A 30 2.98 -8.76 3.22
C GLY A 30 2.11 -8.62 1.96
N ARG A 31 1.16 -9.55 1.77
CA ARG A 31 0.28 -9.59 0.59
C ARG A 31 -0.62 -8.37 0.48
N PHE A 32 -0.98 -7.74 1.60
CA PHE A 32 -1.74 -6.49 1.63
C PHE A 32 -1.18 -5.45 0.64
N ILE A 33 0.14 -5.32 0.55
CA ILE A 33 0.81 -4.30 -0.27
C ILE A 33 0.33 -4.37 -1.73
N TYR A 34 0.44 -5.51 -2.40
CA TYR A 34 0.01 -5.59 -3.81
C TYR A 34 -1.50 -5.76 -3.96
N ARG A 35 -2.19 -6.30 -2.95
CA ARG A 35 -3.63 -6.57 -2.99
C ARG A 35 -4.49 -5.30 -2.95
N VAL A 36 -3.97 -4.21 -2.36
CA VAL A 36 -4.64 -2.91 -2.32
C VAL A 36 -4.17 -1.93 -3.40
N GLN A 37 -3.34 -2.39 -4.33
CA GLN A 37 -2.95 -1.59 -5.49
C GLN A 37 -4.11 -1.49 -6.47
N ILE A 38 -4.39 -0.27 -6.93
CA ILE A 38 -5.40 0.01 -7.96
C ILE A 38 -4.76 -0.14 -9.33
N GLU A 39 -3.85 0.79 -9.66
CA GLU A 39 -3.05 0.83 -10.87
C GLU A 39 -1.88 1.80 -10.71
N GLY A 40 -0.71 1.44 -11.23
CA GLY A 40 0.48 2.30 -11.15
C GLY A 40 0.81 2.67 -9.69
N ASP A 41 0.85 3.96 -9.40
CA ASP A 41 1.14 4.48 -8.06
C ASP A 41 -0.13 4.69 -7.21
N TYR A 42 -1.33 4.37 -7.74
CA TYR A 42 -2.59 4.46 -7.01
C TYR A 42 -2.83 3.24 -6.14
N TYR A 43 -3.13 3.48 -4.87
CA TYR A 43 -3.52 2.48 -3.87
C TYR A 43 -4.82 2.92 -3.20
N ILE A 44 -5.54 1.96 -2.64
CA ILE A 44 -6.73 2.24 -1.84
C ILE A 44 -6.34 3.10 -0.64
N ASN A 45 -7.07 4.20 -0.44
CA ASN A 45 -6.70 5.24 0.51
C ASN A 45 -7.75 5.51 1.59
N PHE A 46 -8.42 4.45 2.06
CA PHE A 46 -9.33 4.55 3.21
C PHE A 46 -8.58 4.92 4.49
N ALA A 47 -9.27 5.60 5.40
CA ALA A 47 -8.70 6.09 6.65
C ALA A 47 -7.43 6.96 6.41
N ASP A 48 -6.45 6.92 7.32
CA ASP A 48 -5.22 7.72 7.19
C ASP A 48 -4.22 7.22 6.11
N ALA A 49 -4.70 6.96 4.89
CA ALA A 49 -3.86 6.52 3.78
C ALA A 49 -3.83 7.58 2.65
N PRO A 50 -2.67 7.81 2.00
CA PRO A 50 -2.58 8.63 0.81
C PRO A 50 -2.98 7.82 -0.44
N ALA A 51 -3.60 8.49 -1.42
CA ALA A 51 -3.97 7.88 -2.71
C ALA A 51 -2.77 7.45 -3.56
N LEU A 52 -1.63 8.11 -3.40
CA LEU A 52 -0.38 7.78 -4.10
C LEU A 52 0.63 7.20 -3.11
N VAL A 53 1.00 5.95 -3.31
CA VAL A 53 1.93 5.21 -2.43
C VAL A 53 3.11 4.69 -3.25
N TYR A 54 4.30 4.78 -2.66
CA TYR A 54 5.56 4.36 -3.28
C TYR A 54 6.25 3.32 -2.37
N PRO A 55 5.83 2.04 -2.38
CA PRO A 55 6.46 1.02 -1.56
C PRO A 55 7.93 0.83 -1.95
N ASP A 56 8.80 0.56 -0.97
CA ASP A 56 10.20 0.22 -1.24
C ASP A 56 10.29 -1.10 -2.00
N ALA A 57 10.79 -1.06 -3.23
CA ALA A 57 10.81 -2.20 -4.15
C ALA A 57 11.53 -3.42 -3.57
N MET A 58 12.68 -3.19 -2.93
CA MET A 58 13.52 -4.27 -2.40
C MET A 58 12.96 -4.83 -1.10
N LEU A 59 12.30 -4.01 -0.29
CA LEU A 59 11.53 -4.49 0.86
C LEU A 59 10.41 -5.42 0.41
N VAL A 60 9.62 -5.02 -0.58
CA VAL A 60 8.51 -5.84 -1.10
C VAL A 60 9.03 -7.16 -1.66
N TYR A 61 10.07 -7.11 -2.50
CA TYR A 61 10.69 -8.30 -3.08
C TYR A 61 11.23 -9.26 -2.00
N ARG A 62 11.99 -8.74 -1.02
CA ARG A 62 12.57 -9.56 0.06
C ARG A 62 11.50 -10.15 0.98
N TYR A 63 10.41 -9.43 1.23
CA TYR A 63 9.28 -9.98 1.96
C TYR A 63 8.72 -11.18 1.19
N GLY A 64 8.46 -11.01 -0.11
CA GLY A 64 7.98 -12.10 -0.98
C GLY A 64 8.90 -13.33 -0.94
N LEU A 65 10.23 -13.13 -0.94
CA LEU A 65 11.19 -14.22 -0.75
C LEU A 65 11.02 -14.95 0.58
N ARG A 66 10.82 -14.21 1.69
CA ARG A 66 10.69 -14.80 3.03
C ARG A 66 9.44 -15.63 3.21
N ILE A 67 8.32 -15.20 2.63
CA ILE A 67 7.04 -15.92 2.71
C ILE A 67 6.79 -16.86 1.53
N GLY A 68 7.74 -16.97 0.60
CA GLY A 68 7.60 -17.78 -0.61
C GLY A 68 6.44 -17.37 -1.51
N ASP A 69 6.20 -16.07 -1.69
CA ASP A 69 5.10 -15.52 -2.50
C ASP A 69 5.61 -14.93 -3.83
N PRO A 70 5.45 -15.66 -4.96
CA PRO A 70 5.91 -15.20 -6.27
C PRO A 70 5.22 -13.92 -6.77
N GLN A 71 3.98 -13.66 -6.38
CA GLN A 71 3.26 -12.46 -6.80
C GLN A 71 3.84 -11.23 -6.11
N MET A 72 4.15 -11.35 -4.82
CA MET A 72 4.82 -10.30 -4.07
C MET A 72 6.24 -10.04 -4.59
N MET A 73 6.97 -11.10 -4.93
CA MET A 73 8.27 -10.98 -5.58
C MET A 73 8.17 -10.27 -6.94
N ALA A 74 7.19 -10.64 -7.78
CA ALA A 74 6.98 -10.03 -9.10
C ALA A 74 6.61 -8.53 -8.97
N HIS A 75 5.80 -8.20 -7.96
CA HIS A 75 5.46 -6.82 -7.63
C HIS A 75 6.70 -6.01 -7.21
N GLY A 76 7.56 -6.57 -6.38
CA GLY A 76 8.82 -5.94 -5.98
C GLY A 76 9.75 -5.65 -7.16
N LEU A 77 9.85 -6.58 -8.12
CA LEU A 77 10.62 -6.37 -9.36
C LEU A 77 9.99 -5.28 -10.24
N TRP A 78 8.67 -5.28 -10.38
CA TRP A 78 7.93 -4.25 -11.11
C TRP A 78 8.12 -2.84 -10.51
N LEU A 79 8.12 -2.75 -9.17
CA LEU A 79 8.45 -1.52 -8.47
C LEU A 79 9.90 -1.09 -8.74
N ALA A 80 10.85 -2.03 -8.76
CA ALA A 80 12.27 -1.75 -8.99
C ALA A 80 12.53 -1.17 -10.39
N GLU A 81 11.84 -1.69 -11.42
CA GLU A 81 11.90 -1.16 -12.79
C GLU A 81 11.36 0.27 -12.87
N ARG A 82 10.26 0.56 -12.18
CA ARG A 82 9.64 1.90 -12.16
C ARG A 82 10.44 2.93 -11.38
N GLN A 83 11.05 2.50 -10.27
CA GLN A 83 11.86 3.33 -9.38
C GLN A 83 13.30 3.50 -9.85
N ASP A 84 13.68 2.83 -10.95
CA ASP A 84 15.01 2.88 -11.53
C ASP A 84 16.11 2.44 -10.53
N VAL A 85 15.80 1.45 -9.70
CA VAL A 85 16.69 0.95 -8.62
C VAL A 85 17.97 0.34 -9.19
N GLN A 86 17.94 -0.12 -10.45
CA GLN A 86 19.08 -0.71 -11.14
C GLN A 86 19.96 0.31 -11.85
N SER A 87 19.47 1.52 -12.14
CA SER A 87 20.33 2.56 -12.71
C SER A 87 21.05 3.28 -11.58
N GLY A 88 22.38 3.22 -11.59
CA GLY A 88 23.22 4.01 -10.68
C GLY A 88 23.23 5.51 -10.99
N GLY A 89 22.14 6.09 -11.53
CA GLY A 89 22.06 7.51 -11.90
C GLY A 89 22.15 8.42 -10.68
N THR A 90 22.48 9.70 -10.87
CA THR A 90 22.34 10.76 -9.88
C THR A 90 21.00 11.49 -10.06
N ASP A 91 20.49 12.12 -9.00
CA ASP A 91 19.14 12.72 -8.95
C ASP A 91 18.88 13.79 -10.02
N GLU A 92 19.93 14.44 -10.53
CA GLU A 92 19.84 15.52 -11.53
C GLU A 92 19.38 15.06 -12.93
N ALA A 93 19.58 13.78 -13.30
CA ALA A 93 19.22 13.28 -14.64
C ALA A 93 17.74 12.84 -14.75
N ALA A 94 17.07 12.60 -13.62
CA ALA A 94 15.69 12.11 -13.57
C ALA A 94 14.65 13.24 -13.68
N GLU A 95 14.97 14.45 -13.22
CA GLU A 95 14.08 15.61 -13.28
C GLU A 95 13.81 16.11 -14.72
N GLN A 96 14.75 15.91 -15.64
CA GLN A 96 14.65 16.50 -16.99
C GLN A 96 13.84 15.67 -18.01
N LYS A 97 13.51 14.40 -17.73
CA LYS A 97 12.96 13.49 -18.77
C LYS A 97 11.48 13.17 -18.68
N SER A 98 10.75 13.55 -17.64
CA SER A 98 9.31 13.28 -17.57
C SER A 98 8.65 14.27 -16.62
N GLY A 99 7.64 15.02 -17.08
CA GLY A 99 6.87 15.97 -16.26
C GLY A 99 6.04 15.35 -15.12
N ALA A 100 6.34 14.11 -14.73
CA ALA A 100 5.86 13.45 -13.55
C ALA A 100 7.05 13.26 -12.61
N MET A 101 6.94 13.82 -11.41
CA MET A 101 7.96 13.78 -10.36
C MET A 101 8.32 12.31 -10.04
N LYS A 102 9.32 11.74 -10.73
CA LYS A 102 9.94 10.47 -10.34
C LYS A 102 10.67 10.71 -9.03
N ARG A 103 9.94 10.69 -7.91
CA ARG A 103 10.55 10.57 -6.59
C ARG A 103 11.19 9.20 -6.54
N ARG A 104 12.49 9.17 -6.80
CA ARG A 104 13.32 8.01 -6.56
C ARG A 104 13.15 7.66 -5.08
N HIS A 105 12.37 6.63 -4.79
CA HIS A 105 12.22 6.12 -3.43
C HIS A 105 13.44 5.26 -3.14
N VAL A 106 14.62 5.90 -3.10
CA VAL A 106 15.85 5.24 -2.67
C VAL A 106 15.62 4.83 -1.21
N PRO A 107 15.96 3.59 -0.82
CA PRO A 107 15.83 3.17 0.58
C PRO A 107 16.58 4.16 1.47
N THR A 108 15.85 4.89 2.31
CA THR A 108 16.41 6.06 3.02
C THR A 108 17.32 5.68 4.19
N SER A 109 17.38 4.39 4.55
CA SER A 109 18.19 3.90 5.66
C SER A 109 19.24 2.89 5.22
N VAL A 110 20.41 2.95 5.85
CA VAL A 110 21.49 1.96 5.67
C VAL A 110 21.00 0.54 5.94
N GLY A 111 20.08 0.38 6.90
CA GLY A 111 19.45 -0.90 7.24
C GLY A 111 18.62 -1.51 6.11
N ARG A 112 18.14 -0.71 5.15
CA ARG A 112 17.46 -1.22 3.94
C ARG A 112 18.39 -1.29 2.72
N LEU A 113 19.34 -0.35 2.59
CA LEU A 113 20.31 -0.33 1.50
C LEU A 113 21.23 -1.55 1.52
N LEU A 114 21.79 -1.92 2.67
CA LEU A 114 22.73 -3.03 2.77
C LEU A 114 22.08 -4.36 2.35
N PRO A 115 20.93 -4.77 2.91
CA PRO A 115 20.29 -6.01 2.46
C PRO A 115 19.84 -5.95 0.99
N ALA A 116 19.44 -4.78 0.48
CA ALA A 116 19.13 -4.61 -0.94
C ALA A 116 20.35 -4.93 -1.83
N LEU A 117 21.54 -4.42 -1.52
CA LEU A 117 22.78 -4.74 -2.25
C LEU A 117 23.08 -6.24 -2.28
N PHE A 118 22.88 -6.93 -1.16
CA PHE A 118 23.04 -8.39 -1.07
C PHE A 118 21.89 -9.18 -1.71
N THR A 119 20.84 -8.53 -2.18
CA THR A 119 19.74 -9.19 -2.88
C THR A 119 19.76 -8.91 -4.38
N LEU A 120 20.25 -7.73 -4.78
CA LEU A 120 20.33 -7.32 -6.19
C LEU A 120 21.18 -8.28 -7.04
N HIS A 121 22.25 -8.85 -6.47
CA HIS A 121 23.12 -9.78 -7.19
C HIS A 121 22.53 -11.18 -7.38
N THR A 122 21.44 -11.50 -6.66
CA THR A 122 20.77 -12.81 -6.68
C THR A 122 19.35 -12.73 -7.25
N LEU A 123 18.99 -11.61 -7.88
CA LEU A 123 17.68 -11.47 -8.50
C LEU A 123 17.50 -12.53 -9.60
N PRO A 124 16.52 -13.43 -9.46
CA PRO A 124 16.21 -14.39 -10.50
C PRO A 124 15.64 -13.66 -11.71
N THR A 125 15.79 -14.27 -12.87
CA THR A 125 15.10 -13.83 -14.10
C THR A 125 13.63 -14.23 -13.99
N MET A 126 12.85 -13.44 -13.25
CA MET A 126 11.41 -13.63 -13.07
C MET A 126 10.64 -12.46 -13.70
N PRO A 127 9.45 -12.69 -14.28
CA PRO A 127 8.65 -11.60 -14.86
C PRO A 127 8.28 -10.53 -13.83
N ALA A 128 8.71 -9.29 -14.08
CA ALA A 128 8.28 -8.11 -13.35
C ALA A 128 6.87 -7.71 -13.82
N HIS A 129 5.89 -7.76 -12.93
CA HIS A 129 4.54 -7.27 -13.19
C HIS A 129 3.81 -6.91 -11.89
N ALA A 130 2.83 -6.01 -11.98
CA ALA A 130 1.88 -5.78 -10.91
C ALA A 130 0.86 -6.94 -10.87
N PRO A 131 0.66 -7.63 -9.72
CA PRO A 131 -0.25 -8.77 -9.62
C PRO A 131 -1.71 -8.47 -9.96
N LEU A 132 -2.22 -7.30 -9.52
CA LEU A 132 -3.59 -6.82 -9.76
C LEU A 132 -4.67 -7.92 -9.65
N PRO A 133 -4.86 -8.54 -8.46
CA PRO A 133 -5.83 -9.62 -8.29
C PRO A 133 -7.25 -9.15 -8.66
N ARG A 134 -8.05 -10.08 -9.19
CA ARG A 134 -9.44 -9.80 -9.61
C ARG A 134 -10.30 -9.39 -8.43
N ASP A 135 -10.24 -10.14 -7.34
CA ASP A 135 -11.01 -9.90 -6.13
C ASP A 135 -10.19 -10.23 -4.89
N VAL A 136 -10.35 -9.40 -3.85
CA VAL A 136 -9.70 -9.57 -2.54
C VAL A 136 -10.70 -9.19 -1.46
N TRP A 137 -10.77 -9.99 -0.42
CA TRP A 137 -11.48 -9.67 0.81
C TRP A 137 -10.52 -9.70 2.00
N LEU A 138 -10.42 -8.59 2.72
CA LEU A 138 -9.56 -8.43 3.89
C LEU A 138 -10.42 -8.55 5.14
N ASN A 139 -10.53 -9.77 5.69
CA ASN A 139 -11.49 -10.13 6.75
C ASN A 139 -11.45 -9.19 7.97
N GLU A 140 -10.26 -8.91 8.49
CA GLU A 140 -10.08 -8.17 9.76
C GLU A 140 -10.55 -6.72 9.66
N ILE A 141 -10.31 -6.06 8.52
CA ILE A 141 -10.67 -4.65 8.27
C ILE A 141 -11.90 -4.49 7.38
N GLN A 142 -12.51 -5.61 6.98
CA GLN A 142 -13.66 -5.70 6.07
C GLN A 142 -13.55 -4.82 4.82
N VAL A 143 -12.37 -4.80 4.20
CA VAL A 143 -12.12 -4.10 2.94
C VAL A 143 -12.23 -5.09 1.78
N MET A 144 -13.01 -4.72 0.78
CA MET A 144 -13.16 -5.44 -0.48
C MET A 144 -12.47 -4.71 -1.61
N VAL A 145 -11.88 -5.48 -2.52
CA VAL A 145 -11.35 -5.02 -3.80
C VAL A 145 -11.94 -5.92 -4.88
N ALA A 146 -12.42 -5.34 -5.97
CA ALA A 146 -12.81 -6.08 -7.17
C ALA A 146 -12.46 -5.31 -8.44
N ARG A 147 -12.11 -6.04 -9.50
CA ARG A 147 -11.91 -5.51 -10.86
C ARG A 147 -12.41 -6.51 -11.91
N ASP A 148 -12.67 -6.02 -13.11
CA ASP A 148 -13.20 -6.86 -14.20
C ASP A 148 -12.25 -7.99 -14.62
N GLU A 149 -10.94 -7.70 -14.76
CA GLU A 149 -9.94 -8.63 -15.25
C GLU A 149 -8.74 -8.73 -14.29
N ALA A 150 -8.38 -9.97 -13.90
CA ALA A 150 -7.17 -10.23 -13.13
C ALA A 150 -5.91 -9.82 -13.92
N GLY A 151 -4.94 -9.18 -13.27
CA GLY A 151 -3.70 -8.76 -13.92
C GLY A 151 -3.84 -7.54 -14.84
N SER A 152 -4.99 -6.88 -14.86
CA SER A 152 -5.23 -5.70 -15.70
C SER A 152 -5.86 -4.55 -14.92
N ALA A 153 -5.62 -3.33 -15.40
CA ALA A 153 -6.34 -2.14 -14.95
C ALA A 153 -7.51 -1.77 -15.87
N ARG A 154 -7.71 -2.51 -16.98
CA ARG A 154 -8.80 -2.28 -17.93
C ARG A 154 -10.15 -2.62 -17.32
N GLY A 155 -11.16 -1.84 -17.67
CA GLY A 155 -12.52 -1.99 -17.16
C GLY A 155 -12.71 -1.35 -15.80
N LEU A 156 -13.73 -1.81 -15.08
CA LEU A 156 -14.13 -1.30 -13.78
C LEU A 156 -13.25 -1.87 -12.67
N PHE A 157 -12.85 -0.99 -11.74
CA PHE A 157 -12.29 -1.33 -10.45
C PHE A 157 -13.14 -0.67 -9.35
N VAL A 158 -13.41 -1.42 -8.27
CA VAL A 158 -14.08 -0.93 -7.08
C VAL A 158 -13.33 -1.40 -5.85
N ALA A 159 -13.22 -0.52 -4.85
CA ALA A 159 -12.90 -0.93 -3.50
C ALA A 159 -13.93 -0.33 -2.54
N ALA A 160 -14.27 -1.07 -1.48
CA ALA A 160 -15.24 -0.63 -0.49
C ALA A 160 -14.80 -1.04 0.92
N LYS A 161 -15.11 -0.21 1.91
CA LYS A 161 -14.82 -0.43 3.32
C LYS A 161 -16.10 -0.75 4.10
N GLY A 162 -16.10 -1.87 4.80
CA GLY A 162 -17.08 -2.24 5.83
C GLY A 162 -16.49 -2.05 7.23
N GLY A 163 -16.91 -2.87 8.19
CA GLY A 163 -16.33 -2.92 9.53
C GLY A 163 -17.03 -1.98 10.52
N HIS A 164 -16.22 -1.35 11.36
CA HIS A 164 -16.67 -0.43 12.41
C HIS A 164 -15.66 0.70 12.60
N ASN A 165 -16.08 1.81 13.24
CA ASN A 165 -15.21 2.97 13.41
C ASN A 165 -14.16 2.84 14.54
N GLU A 166 -14.23 1.81 15.37
CA GLU A 166 -13.28 1.53 16.45
C GLU A 166 -11.95 0.94 15.94
N GLU A 167 -11.32 1.59 14.96
CA GLU A 167 -10.05 1.19 14.36
C GLU A 167 -8.95 2.23 14.61
N SER A 168 -7.69 1.79 14.59
CA SER A 168 -6.56 2.71 14.67
C SER A 168 -6.48 3.56 13.40
N HIS A 169 -6.11 4.84 13.53
CA HIS A 169 -5.98 5.76 12.40
C HIS A 169 -7.25 5.94 11.55
N ASN A 170 -8.41 5.67 12.15
CA ASN A 170 -9.67 5.60 11.44
C ASN A 170 -10.27 6.98 11.09
N HIS A 171 -11.14 6.96 10.07
CA HIS A 171 -12.11 8.00 9.71
C HIS A 171 -13.51 7.44 9.92
N ASN A 172 -14.54 8.27 10.03
CA ASN A 172 -15.92 7.78 10.11
C ASN A 172 -16.45 7.37 8.71
N ASP A 173 -15.81 6.39 8.07
CA ASP A 173 -15.91 6.08 6.64
C ASP A 173 -16.46 4.66 6.35
N ILE A 174 -17.25 4.07 7.26
CA ILE A 174 -17.89 2.78 6.98
C ILE A 174 -18.89 2.92 5.84
N GLY A 175 -18.80 2.01 4.87
CA GLY A 175 -19.56 2.05 3.62
C GLY A 175 -18.87 2.85 2.52
N ASN A 176 -17.76 3.53 2.80
CA ASN A 176 -17.01 4.27 1.80
C ASN A 176 -16.53 3.37 0.66
N PHE A 177 -16.47 3.93 -0.55
CA PHE A 177 -16.02 3.22 -1.72
C PHE A 177 -15.34 4.15 -2.72
N VAL A 178 -14.44 3.58 -3.51
CA VAL A 178 -13.75 4.26 -4.62
C VAL A 178 -13.97 3.48 -5.91
N ILE A 179 -14.07 4.20 -7.03
CA ILE A 179 -14.27 3.62 -8.37
C ILE A 179 -13.22 4.17 -9.32
N TYR A 180 -12.60 3.25 -10.07
CA TYR A 180 -11.66 3.56 -11.15
C TYR A 180 -12.13 2.86 -12.44
N VAL A 181 -11.88 3.48 -13.57
CA VAL A 181 -12.15 2.90 -14.90
C VAL A 181 -10.89 3.02 -15.74
N ASP A 182 -10.42 1.90 -16.29
CA ASP A 182 -9.17 1.82 -17.06
C ASP A 182 -7.96 2.43 -16.29
N GLY A 183 -7.90 2.14 -14.99
CA GLY A 183 -6.88 2.65 -14.06
C GLY A 183 -7.00 4.14 -13.72
N LYS A 184 -8.06 4.84 -14.15
CA LYS A 184 -8.25 6.28 -13.92
C LYS A 184 -9.33 6.52 -12.85
N PRO A 185 -9.13 7.51 -11.95
CA PRO A 185 -10.08 7.80 -10.88
C PRO A 185 -11.41 8.32 -11.42
N VAL A 186 -12.53 7.82 -10.88
CA VAL A 186 -13.91 8.27 -11.18
C VAL A 186 -14.61 8.74 -9.90
N ILE A 187 -14.66 7.87 -8.88
CA ILE A 187 -15.11 8.21 -7.53
C ILE A 187 -13.92 8.02 -6.61
N VAL A 188 -13.51 9.10 -5.95
CA VAL A 188 -12.28 9.16 -5.15
C VAL A 188 -12.57 9.53 -3.72
N ASP A 189 -11.67 9.13 -2.84
CA ASP A 189 -11.61 9.62 -1.47
C ASP A 189 -10.52 10.69 -1.35
N ALA A 190 -10.80 11.77 -0.62
CA ALA A 190 -9.82 12.83 -0.36
C ALA A 190 -8.62 12.34 0.47
N GLY A 191 -8.83 11.28 1.24
CA GLY A 191 -7.85 10.65 2.10
C GLY A 191 -7.47 11.52 3.29
N VAL A 192 -6.28 11.28 3.78
CA VAL A 192 -5.73 11.97 4.95
C VAL A 192 -5.25 13.38 4.61
N GLU A 193 -5.48 14.34 5.51
CA GLU A 193 -4.87 15.66 5.44
C GLU A 193 -3.50 15.70 6.13
N THR A 194 -2.77 16.81 5.96
CA THR A 194 -1.53 17.02 6.72
C THR A 194 -1.81 16.98 8.22
N TYR A 195 -1.17 16.06 8.93
CA TYR A 195 -1.35 15.92 10.37
C TYR A 195 -1.03 17.19 11.13
N THR A 196 -1.91 17.53 12.06
CA THR A 196 -1.74 18.62 13.02
C THR A 196 -1.91 18.08 14.44
N ALA A 197 -1.65 18.91 15.46
CA ALA A 197 -1.94 18.54 16.85
C ALA A 197 -3.41 18.12 17.06
N LYS A 198 -4.33 18.65 16.23
CA LYS A 198 -5.76 18.32 16.28
C LYS A 198 -6.03 16.84 15.96
N THR A 199 -5.27 16.29 15.01
CA THR A 199 -5.38 14.89 14.54
C THR A 199 -5.17 13.86 15.66
N PHE A 200 -4.38 14.22 16.67
CA PHE A 200 -4.03 13.37 17.83
C PHE A 200 -4.76 13.78 19.12
N SER A 201 -5.82 14.59 18.99
CA SER A 201 -6.61 15.09 20.11
C SER A 201 -8.03 14.52 20.08
N ALA A 202 -8.80 14.77 21.14
CA ALA A 202 -10.23 14.46 21.16
C ALA A 202 -11.03 15.22 20.08
N GLN A 203 -10.47 16.26 19.47
CA GLN A 203 -11.09 17.03 18.39
C GLN A 203 -10.81 16.44 16.99
N ARG A 204 -10.22 15.23 16.89
CA ARG A 204 -9.92 14.56 15.61
C ARG A 204 -11.13 14.55 14.67
N TYR A 205 -12.30 14.19 15.16
CA TYR A 205 -13.53 14.08 14.35
C TYR A 205 -14.24 15.41 14.06
N GLU A 206 -13.62 16.54 14.42
CA GLU A 206 -14.01 17.85 13.87
C GLU A 206 -13.28 18.17 12.55
N ILE A 207 -12.25 17.39 12.20
CA ILE A 207 -11.57 17.46 10.91
C ILE A 207 -12.52 16.86 9.86
N TRP A 208 -12.74 17.59 8.77
CA TRP A 208 -13.73 17.21 7.77
C TRP A 208 -13.41 15.87 7.09
N THR A 209 -12.14 15.54 6.85
CA THR A 209 -11.76 14.24 6.27
C THR A 209 -11.97 13.05 7.22
N MET A 210 -12.19 13.29 8.52
CA MET A 210 -12.47 12.22 9.50
C MET A 210 -13.97 11.97 9.66
N GLN A 211 -14.83 12.73 8.96
CA GLN A 211 -16.28 12.76 9.13
C GLN A 211 -17.00 12.01 8.01
N SER A 212 -18.06 11.26 8.35
CA SER A 212 -18.82 10.47 7.37
C SER A 212 -19.41 11.29 6.24
N ALA A 213 -19.70 12.57 6.49
CA ALA A 213 -20.26 13.48 5.51
C ALA A 213 -19.37 13.72 4.27
N TYR A 214 -18.10 13.36 4.32
CA TYR A 214 -17.12 13.66 3.28
C TYR A 214 -16.57 12.41 2.57
N HIS A 215 -17.24 11.27 2.72
CA HIS A 215 -16.94 10.01 2.04
C HIS A 215 -18.09 9.60 1.09
N SER A 216 -17.87 8.57 0.25
CA SER A 216 -18.75 8.25 -0.88
C SER A 216 -20.13 7.68 -0.53
N LEU A 217 -20.35 7.10 0.66
CA LEU A 217 -21.61 6.43 1.02
C LEU A 217 -22.18 6.95 2.35
N LEU A 218 -23.49 7.24 2.34
CA LEU A 218 -24.31 7.63 3.50
C LEU A 218 -23.69 8.77 4.34
N PRO A 219 -23.58 9.99 3.79
CA PRO A 219 -23.05 11.12 4.56
C PRO A 219 -23.81 11.31 5.87
N THR A 220 -25.12 11.03 5.87
CA THR A 220 -25.96 10.95 7.07
C THR A 220 -27.13 9.99 6.90
N VAL A 221 -27.65 9.46 8.01
CA VAL A 221 -28.99 8.85 8.12
C VAL A 221 -29.85 9.79 8.97
N ASP A 222 -30.94 10.31 8.40
CA ASP A 222 -31.79 11.34 9.03
C ASP A 222 -30.99 12.55 9.57
N GLY A 223 -29.93 12.96 8.86
CA GLY A 223 -29.06 14.08 9.26
C GLY A 223 -28.02 13.72 10.33
N VAL A 224 -27.96 12.46 10.77
CA VAL A 224 -26.98 11.97 11.75
C VAL A 224 -25.79 11.31 11.04
N GLN A 225 -24.58 11.77 11.35
CA GLN A 225 -23.33 11.18 10.88
C GLN A 225 -22.95 9.93 11.69
N GLN A 226 -22.01 9.13 11.17
CA GLN A 226 -21.48 7.99 11.93
C GLN A 226 -20.73 8.49 13.17
N LEU A 227 -20.83 7.72 14.25
CA LEU A 227 -20.08 7.96 15.48
C LEU A 227 -18.67 7.37 15.38
N PRO A 228 -17.69 7.97 16.07
CA PRO A 228 -16.36 7.38 16.27
C PRO A 228 -16.41 5.97 16.87
#